data_AF-A0A7C6FEF2-F1
#
_entry.id   AF-A0A7C6FEF2-F1
#
_cell.length_a   1.000
_cell.length_b   1.000
_cell.length_c   1.000
_cell.angle_alpha   90.00
_cell.angle_beta   90.00
_cell.angle_gamma   90.00
#
_symmetry.space_group_name_H-M   'P 1'
#
loop_
_entity.id
_entity.type
_entity.pdbx_description
1 polymer ?
#
loop_
_entity_poly.entity_id
_entity_poly.type
_entity_poly.pdbx_seq_one_letter_code
_entity_poly.pdbx_strand_id
1 'polypeptide(L)' 'DDFIRYTYGRALAHRQPLYAAMARHGVTVTAEEVAQVATCEDLTDLIATALDRAN' A
#
# COMPACT_ATOMS: atom_id res chain seq x y z
N ASP A 1 28.02 3.48 -4.47
CA ASP A 1 27.06 2.94 -3.49
C ASP A 1 26.33 4.03 -2.68
N ASP A 2 26.85 5.26 -2.56
CA ASP A 2 26.24 6.31 -1.73
C ASP A 2 25.10 7.12 -2.37
N PHE A 3 25.04 7.21 -3.70
CA PHE A 3 24.03 8.01 -4.41
C PHE A 3 22.61 7.49 -4.16
N ILE A 4 22.41 6.16 -4.26
CA ILE A 4 21.10 5.52 -4.07
C ILE A 4 20.63 5.73 -2.62
N ARG A 5 21.47 5.47 -1.62
CA ARG A 5 21.10 5.62 -0.21
C ARG A 5 20.68 7.04 0.16
N TYR A 6 21.41 8.06 -0.32
CA TYR A 6 21.13 9.45 0.07
C TYR A 6 19.99 10.08 -0.74
N THR A 7 19.98 9.92 -2.07
CA THR A 7 18.96 10.55 -2.92
C THR A 7 17.62 9.82 -2.83
N TYR A 8 17.62 8.48 -2.76
CA TYR A 8 16.40 7.71 -2.56
C TYR A 8 15.83 7.94 -1.15
N GLY A 9 16.70 8.03 -0.14
CA GLY A 9 16.30 8.38 1.23
C GLY A 9 15.59 9.74 1.31
N ARG A 10 16.13 10.77 0.63
CA ARG A 10 15.50 12.10 0.57
C ARG A 10 14.18 12.09 -0.21
N ALA A 11 14.12 11.37 -1.32
CA ALA A 11 12.89 11.21 -2.10
C ALA A 11 11.79 10.48 -1.30
N LEU A 12 12.16 9.44 -0.55
CA LEU A 12 11.23 8.70 0.31
C LEU A 12 10.78 9.55 1.50
N ALA A 13 11.68 10.29 2.14
CA ALA A 13 11.35 11.20 3.25
C ALA A 13 10.33 12.28 2.83
N HIS A 14 10.42 12.79 1.61
CA HIS A 14 9.44 13.72 1.08
C HIS A 14 8.07 13.07 0.84
N ARG A 15 8.03 11.81 0.37
CA ARG A 15 6.78 11.08 0.12
C ARG A 15 6.16 10.46 1.37
N GLN A 16 6.95 10.19 2.40
CA GLN A 16 6.49 9.55 3.63
C GLN A 16 5.28 10.24 4.28
N PRO A 17 5.24 11.58 4.47
CA PRO A 17 4.06 12.23 5.05
C PRO A 17 2.82 12.14 4.15
N LEU A 18 3.01 12.15 2.82
CA LEU A 18 1.91 11.98 1.87
C LEU A 18 1.31 10.58 1.95
N TYR A 19 2.15 9.55 1.98
CA TYR A 19 1.71 8.17 2.16
C TYR A 19 1.11 7.92 3.55
N ALA A 20 1.63 8.55 4.59
CA ALA A 20 1.06 8.47 5.93
C ALA A 20 -0.34 9.09 6.00
N ALA A 21 -0.56 10.21 5.31
CA ALA A 21 -1.89 10.81 5.21
C ALA A 21 -2.87 9.92 4.44
N MET A 22 -2.43 9.34 3.31
CA MET A 22 -3.24 8.41 2.53
C MET A 22 -3.57 7.13 3.31
N ALA A 23 -2.61 6.59 4.06
CA ALA A 23 -2.77 5.36 4.83
C ALA A 23 -3.86 5.45 5.91
N ARG A 24 -4.22 6.65 6.38
CA ARG A 24 -5.35 6.84 7.31
C ARG A 24 -6.69 6.40 6.75
N HIS A 25 -6.80 6.37 5.43
CA HIS A 25 -7.99 5.91 4.69
C HIS A 25 -7.73 4.60 3.96
N GLY A 26 -6.56 3.99 4.17
CA GLY A 26 -6.16 2.75 3.51
C GLY A 26 -6.55 1.53 4.31
N VAL A 27 -6.53 0.38 3.64
CA VAL A 27 -6.71 -0.94 4.24
C VAL A 27 -5.41 -1.73 4.14
N THR A 28 -5.17 -2.62 5.10
CA THR A 28 -4.03 -3.54 5.07
C THR A 28 -4.47 -4.87 4.50
N VAL A 29 -3.73 -5.36 3.51
CA VAL A 29 -3.90 -6.69 2.91
C VAL A 29 -2.62 -7.49 3.07
N THR A 30 -2.75 -8.79 3.21
CA THR A 30 -1.62 -9.72 3.30
C THR A 30 -1.12 -10.11 1.90
N ALA A 31 0.13 -10.56 1.82
CA ALA A 31 0.69 -11.05 0.56
C ALA A 31 -0.07 -12.29 0.02
N GLU A 32 -0.57 -13.13 0.93
CA GLU A 32 -1.37 -14.32 0.57
C GLU A 32 -2.68 -13.92 -0.10
N GLU A 33 -3.39 -12.92 0.44
CA GLU A 33 -4.63 -12.42 -0.17
C GLU A 33 -4.38 -11.84 -1.57
N VAL A 34 -3.31 -11.08 -1.73
CA VAL A 34 -2.92 -10.52 -3.04
C VAL A 34 -2.52 -11.62 -4.01
N ALA A 35 -1.89 -12.70 -3.55
CA ALA A 35 -1.47 -13.81 -4.40
C ALA A 35 -2.66 -14.55 -5.04
N GLN A 36 -3.85 -14.47 -4.46
CA GLN A 36 -5.07 -15.06 -5.00
C GLN A 36 -5.77 -14.18 -6.05
N VAL A 37 -5.34 -12.93 -6.24
CA VAL A 37 -5.94 -12.00 -7.21
C VAL A 37 -5.46 -12.35 -8.61
N ALA A 38 -6.38 -12.78 -9.48
CA ALA A 38 -6.09 -13.06 -10.89
C ALA A 38 -6.73 -12.04 -11.84
N THR A 39 -7.78 -11.35 -11.38
CA THR A 39 -8.59 -10.44 -12.18
C THR A 39 -8.80 -9.09 -11.48
N CYS A 40 -9.29 -8.11 -12.23
CA CYS A 40 -9.67 -6.82 -11.66
C CYS A 40 -10.86 -6.93 -10.68
N GLU A 41 -11.73 -7.92 -10.89
CA GLU A 41 -12.88 -8.18 -10.02
C GLU A 41 -12.40 -8.73 -8.67
N ASP A 42 -11.49 -9.70 -8.67
CA ASP A 42 -10.88 -10.25 -7.44
C ASP A 42 -10.22 -9.15 -6.59
N LEU A 43 -9.55 -8.19 -7.24
CA LEU A 43 -8.95 -7.06 -6.53
C LEU A 43 -10.02 -6.16 -5.90
N THR A 44 -11.11 -5.89 -6.62
CA THR A 44 -12.22 -5.07 -6.12
C THR A 44 -12.86 -5.73 -4.90
N ASP A 45 -13.10 -7.03 -4.97
CA ASP A 45 -13.67 -7.82 -3.88
C ASP A 45 -12.75 -7.91 -2.67
N LEU A 46 -11.44 -8.06 -2.89
CA LEU A 46 -10.44 -8.01 -1.82
C LEU A 46 -10.47 -6.68 -1.08
N ILE A 47 -10.52 -5.56 -1.80
CA ILE A 47 -10.58 -4.23 -1.19
C ILE A 47 -11.90 -4.02 -0.44
N ALA A 48 -13.04 -4.43 -1.00
CA ALA A 48 -14.33 -4.38 -0.31
C ALA A 48 -14.30 -5.16 1.01
N THR A 49 -13.80 -6.39 0.96
CA THR A 49 -13.64 -7.24 2.14
C THR A 49 -12.71 -6.60 3.19
N ALA A 50 -11.60 -6.00 2.76
CA ALA A 50 -10.66 -5.36 3.66
C ALA A 50 -11.22 -4.08 4.30
N LEU A 51 -12.07 -3.33 3.58
CA LEU A 51 -12.80 -2.18 4.10
C LEU A 51 -13.82 -2.61 5.16
N ASP A 52 -14.56 -3.69 4.90
CA ASP A 52 -15.53 -4.23 5.86
C ASP A 52 -14.87 -4.69 7.17
N ARG A 53 -13.65 -5.23 7.11
CA ARG A 53 -12.88 -5.62 8.31
C ARG A 53 -12.33 -4.44 9.11
N ALA A 54 -12.11 -3.30 8.47
CA ALA A 54 -11.53 -2.11 9.08
C ALA A 54 -12.58 -1.21 9.77
N ASN A 55 -13.87 -1.54 9.61
CA ASN A 55 -15.02 -0.87 10.19
C ASN A 55 -15.40 -1.46 11.56
#